data_AF-A0A9P6RKB0-F1
#
_entry.id   AF-A0A9P6RKB0-F1
#
_cell.length_a   1.000
_cell.length_b   1.000
_cell.length_c   1.000
_cell.angle_alpha   90.00
_cell.angle_beta   90.00
_cell.angle_gamma   90.00
#
_symmetry.space_group_name_H-M   'P 1'
#
loop_
_entity.id
_entity.type
_entity.pdbx_description
1 polymer ?
#
loop_
_entity_poly.entity_id
_entity_poly.type
_entity_poly.pdbx_seq_one_letter_code
_entity_poly.pdbx_strand_id
1 'polypeptide(L)'
;MSSAFRITAASKLRAGGSTTTTAITRQLPASVLSSAHRRAMSTSGATTAAATAATEEDEPLQGSAPTYDRHLLICTGAPSKDWSKKPELSDPYHSLLLTTVRGQKVKVNYADTASDQQSDADKDALPSKGPRHDLILFPDNVKFKGIRHEAFRDLSRYLAQYPIGTLRPHLDKLINDSIDNADAKDGNTVSMELVPGSGEIVTIELVPEPSAVLVCIHGSRDCRCGDGGGDLYQILKDMVQATGLSNSIKIYGVSHLGGHQYAPNTITYPSGDWHGRVSVESSEEAQELLFDALANGGIAAGVRERGAGDPVMVEKWRGRMGMDKDEQLKLYQRVLKKQEQIAKSIRQVQETQQPQSLFSAPGEDLYQDDGLKEQVNAVSVESNKPALETNAPAESIDAPRVKIVFENFQKVRTEIDAKVGERILDIVKDKDPSRHGVYQALECTCGGKLDAEEDMLEYAVGRRESSRLGCQIKIKPEMEGMVVRLPQY
;
A
#
# COMPACT_ATOMS: atom_id res chain seq x y z
N MET A 1 -6.53 -42.72 -18.80
CA MET A 1 -7.06 -44.10 -18.77
C MET A 1 -5.88 -45.06 -18.72
N SER A 2 -6.00 -46.18 -18.00
CA SER A 2 -4.90 -47.14 -17.84
C SER A 2 -4.74 -48.05 -19.05
N SER A 3 -3.50 -48.43 -19.34
CA SER A 3 -3.17 -49.71 -19.99
C SER A 3 -1.88 -50.22 -19.38
N ALA A 4 -1.76 -51.53 -19.19
CA ALA A 4 -0.66 -52.17 -18.49
C ALA A 4 -0.19 -53.40 -19.25
N PHE A 5 1.12 -53.64 -19.29
CA PHE A 5 1.70 -54.89 -19.77
C PHE A 5 2.86 -55.35 -18.87
N ARG A 6 2.96 -56.68 -18.75
CA ARG A 6 3.95 -57.39 -17.92
C ARG A 6 4.29 -58.70 -18.63
N ILE A 7 5.57 -58.98 -18.86
CA ILE A 7 6.05 -60.19 -19.52
C ILE A 7 7.17 -60.81 -18.66
N THR A 8 7.31 -62.15 -18.69
CA THR A 8 7.97 -62.92 -17.63
C THR A 8 9.09 -63.84 -18.12
N ALA A 9 10.27 -63.69 -17.50
CA ALA A 9 11.42 -64.59 -17.30
C ALA A 9 11.63 -65.91 -18.11
N ALA A 10 12.88 -66.07 -18.58
CA ALA A 10 13.70 -67.30 -18.56
C ALA A 10 15.20 -66.86 -18.56
N SER A 11 16.13 -67.24 -17.67
CA SER A 11 16.65 -68.57 -17.22
C SER A 11 17.49 -69.29 -18.31
N LYS A 12 18.71 -69.85 -18.11
CA LYS A 12 19.62 -70.03 -16.94
C LYS A 12 21.08 -69.56 -17.31
N LEU A 13 22.29 -70.13 -17.03
CA LEU A 13 22.78 -71.36 -16.36
C LEU A 13 24.31 -71.33 -15.99
N ARG A 14 24.70 -71.21 -14.70
CA ARG A 14 26.02 -71.61 -14.07
C ARG A 14 27.33 -70.90 -14.52
N ALA A 15 28.48 -70.93 -13.80
CA ALA A 15 28.92 -71.49 -12.48
C ALA A 15 30.07 -70.59 -11.90
N GLY A 16 30.61 -70.72 -10.68
CA GLY A 16 30.34 -71.59 -9.51
C GLY A 16 31.44 -71.47 -8.41
N GLY A 17 31.21 -72.02 -7.20
CA GLY A 17 32.11 -71.96 -6.01
C GLY A 17 31.53 -71.06 -4.89
N SER A 18 30.96 -71.56 -3.78
CA SER A 18 31.55 -72.27 -2.60
C SER A 18 32.42 -71.34 -1.73
N THR A 19 32.28 -71.22 -0.41
CA THR A 19 31.94 -72.21 0.65
C THR A 19 31.12 -71.66 1.85
N THR A 20 30.42 -72.56 2.57
CA THR A 20 30.02 -72.55 4.02
C THR A 20 30.34 -71.32 4.91
N THR A 21 29.46 -70.79 5.79
CA THR A 21 28.05 -71.11 6.19
C THR A 21 27.37 -69.79 6.67
N THR A 22 26.36 -69.61 7.54
CA THR A 22 25.65 -70.39 8.60
C THR A 22 24.22 -69.80 8.78
N ALA A 23 23.31 -70.41 9.57
CA ALA A 23 21.97 -69.85 9.85
C ALA A 23 21.47 -70.10 11.29
N ILE A 24 20.57 -69.22 11.77
CA ILE A 24 19.42 -69.51 12.69
C ILE A 24 18.46 -68.31 12.70
N THR A 25 17.16 -68.54 12.91
CA THR A 25 16.07 -67.56 12.71
C THR A 25 15.06 -67.55 13.86
N ARG A 26 14.52 -66.38 14.22
CA ARG A 26 13.24 -66.16 14.93
C ARG A 26 12.83 -64.69 14.69
N GLN A 27 11.67 -64.32 14.14
CA GLN A 27 10.25 -64.61 14.46
C GLN A 27 9.71 -63.92 15.73
N LEU A 28 8.69 -63.09 15.52
CA LEU A 28 7.77 -62.51 16.50
C LEU A 28 6.73 -63.56 16.96
N PRO A 29 6.02 -63.34 18.08
CA PRO A 29 4.62 -62.89 17.97
C PRO A 29 4.19 -61.91 19.09
N ALA A 30 2.88 -61.63 19.21
CA ALA A 30 2.31 -60.63 20.15
C ALA A 30 1.09 -61.14 20.96
N SER A 31 0.96 -60.66 22.21
CA SER A 31 -0.23 -60.72 23.10
C SER A 31 0.07 -59.82 24.33
N VAL A 32 -0.73 -58.85 24.81
CA VAL A 32 -2.17 -58.74 25.18
C VAL A 32 -2.41 -58.90 26.71
N LEU A 33 -2.96 -57.84 27.32
CA LEU A 33 -3.63 -57.70 28.65
C LEU A 33 -2.85 -57.95 29.97
N SER A 34 -2.86 -56.96 30.88
CA SER A 34 -3.57 -56.98 32.18
C SER A 34 -3.00 -56.00 33.24
N SER A 35 -3.91 -55.20 33.81
CA SER A 35 -4.03 -54.52 35.15
C SER A 35 -2.89 -54.57 36.23
N ALA A 36 -2.86 -53.72 37.27
CA ALA A 36 -3.92 -52.89 37.88
C ALA A 36 -3.42 -51.74 38.80
N HIS A 37 -4.31 -50.77 39.07
CA HIS A 37 -4.35 -49.85 40.25
C HIS A 37 -3.28 -48.72 40.34
N ARG A 38 -3.52 -47.56 40.98
CA ARG A 38 -4.69 -47.09 41.79
C ARG A 38 -4.96 -45.57 41.61
N ARG A 39 -6.15 -45.12 42.03
CA ARG A 39 -6.62 -43.70 42.17
C ARG A 39 -5.72 -42.89 43.15
N ALA A 40 -5.74 -41.55 43.21
CA ALA A 40 -6.92 -40.66 43.20
C ALA A 40 -6.71 -39.24 42.60
N MET A 41 -7.79 -38.45 42.61
CA MET A 41 -7.91 -37.10 42.02
C MET A 41 -8.25 -36.07 43.11
N SER A 42 -8.07 -34.78 42.80
CA SER A 42 -8.96 -33.72 43.29
C SER A 42 -9.38 -32.82 42.13
N THR A 43 -10.62 -32.35 42.18
CA THR A 43 -11.17 -31.27 41.34
C THR A 43 -10.75 -29.91 41.94
N SER A 44 -11.04 -28.73 41.39
CA SER A 44 -12.07 -28.29 40.43
C SER A 44 -11.66 -26.96 39.76
N GLY A 45 -12.46 -26.46 38.79
CA GLY A 45 -12.26 -25.08 38.27
C GLY A 45 -12.46 -24.89 36.77
N ALA A 46 -13.60 -25.31 36.20
CA ALA A 46 -13.92 -25.03 34.79
C ALA A 46 -14.53 -23.62 34.65
N THR A 47 -13.71 -22.63 34.30
CA THR A 47 -14.19 -21.32 33.83
C THR A 47 -14.21 -21.29 32.31
N THR A 48 -15.41 -21.43 31.73
CA THR A 48 -15.63 -21.21 30.29
C THR A 48 -15.53 -19.73 29.98
N ALA A 49 -14.32 -19.24 29.73
CA ALA A 49 -14.12 -17.96 29.07
C ALA A 49 -14.66 -18.09 27.64
N ALA A 50 -15.84 -17.51 27.40
CA ALA A 50 -16.37 -17.39 26.05
C ALA A 50 -15.46 -16.46 25.26
N ALA A 51 -14.67 -17.02 24.34
CA ALA A 51 -13.90 -16.25 23.39
C ALA A 51 -14.88 -15.57 22.43
N THR A 52 -15.25 -14.33 22.73
CA THR A 52 -15.87 -13.42 21.78
C THR A 52 -14.95 -13.31 20.59
N ALA A 53 -15.38 -13.78 19.43
CA ALA A 53 -14.67 -13.55 18.18
C ALA A 53 -14.65 -12.03 17.94
N ALA A 54 -13.46 -11.43 18.07
CA ALA A 54 -13.25 -10.05 17.63
C ALA A 54 -13.43 -10.03 16.11
N THR A 55 -14.23 -9.09 15.62
CA THR A 55 -14.25 -8.70 14.21
C THR A 55 -12.86 -8.18 13.82
N GLU A 56 -12.39 -8.46 12.61
CA GLU A 56 -10.99 -8.21 12.18
C GLU A 56 -10.61 -6.72 12.04
N GLU A 57 -11.47 -5.79 12.46
CA GLU A 57 -11.29 -4.35 12.31
C GLU A 57 -10.41 -3.69 13.39
N ASP A 58 -10.21 -4.36 14.52
CA ASP A 58 -9.62 -3.81 15.76
C ASP A 58 -8.11 -4.09 15.94
N GLU A 59 -7.40 -4.62 14.92
CA GLU A 59 -5.93 -4.67 15.00
C GLU A 59 -5.32 -3.25 14.94
N PRO A 60 -4.43 -2.87 15.87
CA PRO A 60 -3.80 -1.56 15.86
C PRO A 60 -2.82 -1.42 14.69
N LEU A 61 -2.93 -0.30 13.98
CA LEU A 61 -2.09 0.04 12.84
C LEU A 61 -0.60 0.13 13.22
N GLN A 62 -0.31 0.58 14.44
CA GLN A 62 1.04 0.79 14.96
C GLN A 62 1.71 -0.50 15.42
N GLY A 63 2.97 -0.71 15.03
CA GLY A 63 3.66 -1.98 15.27
C GLY A 63 3.21 -3.10 14.31
N SER A 64 2.65 -2.72 13.15
CA SER A 64 2.20 -3.65 12.10
C SER A 64 3.11 -3.66 10.87
N ALA A 65 4.17 -2.84 10.83
CA ALA A 65 5.16 -2.89 9.76
C ALA A 65 6.06 -4.14 9.94
N PRO A 66 6.28 -4.93 8.87
CA PRO A 66 7.10 -6.13 8.97
C PRO A 66 8.56 -5.78 9.27
N THR A 67 9.21 -6.53 10.16
CA THR A 67 10.64 -6.33 10.48
C THR A 67 11.52 -6.93 9.37
N TYR A 68 12.19 -6.05 8.63
CA TYR A 68 13.22 -6.38 7.64
C TYR A 68 14.23 -5.23 7.56
N ASP A 69 15.43 -5.49 7.04
CA ASP A 69 16.59 -4.59 7.17
C ASP A 69 16.98 -3.91 5.85
N ARG A 70 16.63 -4.52 4.71
CA ARG A 70 16.89 -4.01 3.35
C ARG A 70 15.69 -4.30 2.43
N HIS A 71 15.40 -3.41 1.49
CA HIS A 71 14.36 -3.61 0.46
C HIS A 71 15.02 -3.70 -0.91
N LEU A 72 14.64 -4.68 -1.72
CA LEU A 72 15.14 -4.89 -3.08
C LEU A 72 13.95 -4.87 -4.06
N LEU A 73 13.89 -3.86 -4.92
CA LEU A 73 12.88 -3.73 -5.97
C LEU A 73 13.40 -4.28 -7.29
N ILE A 74 12.65 -5.19 -7.91
CA ILE A 74 12.91 -5.69 -9.26
C ILE A 74 12.22 -4.76 -10.26
N CYS A 75 12.96 -4.11 -11.15
CA CYS A 75 12.43 -3.17 -12.14
C CYS A 75 11.81 -3.93 -13.32
N THR A 76 10.55 -4.31 -13.20
CA THR A 76 9.89 -5.16 -14.21
C THR A 76 9.46 -4.40 -15.47
N GLY A 77 9.12 -3.12 -15.35
CA GLY A 77 8.47 -2.36 -16.42
C GLY A 77 7.05 -2.83 -16.77
N ALA A 78 6.56 -3.89 -16.13
CA ALA A 78 5.25 -4.47 -16.39
C ALA A 78 4.17 -3.67 -15.65
N PRO A 79 3.06 -3.27 -16.31
CA PRO A 79 1.89 -2.70 -15.65
C PRO A 79 1.39 -3.59 -14.51
N SER A 80 0.89 -2.97 -13.42
CA SER A 80 0.42 -3.71 -12.23
C SER A 80 -0.76 -4.66 -12.48
N LYS A 81 -1.43 -4.51 -13.63
CA LYS A 81 -2.50 -5.40 -14.12
C LYS A 81 -1.97 -6.75 -14.61
N ASP A 82 -0.72 -6.80 -15.07
CA ASP A 82 -0.08 -8.00 -15.61
C ASP A 82 0.67 -8.79 -14.52
N TRP A 83 0.81 -8.23 -13.32
CA TRP A 83 1.39 -8.94 -12.17
C TRP A 83 0.45 -10.03 -11.65
N SER A 84 0.97 -11.25 -11.52
CA SER A 84 0.25 -12.37 -10.90
C SER A 84 -0.01 -12.11 -9.40
N LYS A 85 -1.02 -12.77 -8.80
CA LYS A 85 -1.39 -12.55 -7.39
C LYS A 85 -0.25 -12.80 -6.38
N LYS A 86 0.75 -13.59 -6.77
CA LYS A 86 1.89 -14.01 -5.95
C LYS A 86 3.16 -14.12 -6.81
N PRO A 87 3.77 -12.99 -7.27
CA PRO A 87 5.02 -13.04 -8.03
C PRO A 87 6.12 -13.80 -7.28
N GLU A 88 6.10 -13.73 -5.94
CA GLU A 88 7.02 -14.43 -5.04
C GLU A 88 6.97 -15.98 -5.15
N LEU A 89 5.92 -16.54 -5.78
CA LEU A 89 5.76 -17.98 -6.04
C LEU A 89 5.65 -18.34 -7.54
N SER A 90 5.29 -17.40 -8.41
CA SER A 90 4.99 -17.70 -9.82
C SER A 90 6.14 -17.41 -10.79
N ASP A 91 7.01 -16.46 -10.44
CA ASP A 91 8.15 -16.07 -11.29
C ASP A 91 9.44 -16.78 -10.82
N PRO A 92 10.12 -17.53 -11.71
CA PRO A 92 11.42 -18.11 -11.41
C PRO A 92 12.49 -17.09 -10.97
N TYR A 93 12.48 -15.86 -11.51
CA TYR A 93 13.47 -14.83 -11.18
C TYR A 93 13.24 -14.31 -9.75
N HIS A 94 12.03 -13.84 -9.43
CA HIS A 94 11.68 -13.38 -8.08
C HIS A 94 11.82 -14.48 -7.01
N SER A 95 11.37 -15.70 -7.30
CA SER A 95 11.42 -16.81 -6.32
C SER A 95 12.85 -17.29 -6.04
N LEU A 96 13.71 -17.34 -7.06
CA LEU A 96 15.13 -17.66 -6.90
C LEU A 96 15.90 -16.53 -6.22
N LEU A 97 15.62 -15.26 -6.53
CA LEU A 97 16.22 -14.10 -5.85
C LEU A 97 15.87 -14.11 -4.36
N LEU A 98 14.57 -14.24 -4.03
CA LEU A 98 14.06 -14.34 -2.66
C LEU A 98 14.66 -15.53 -1.90
N THR A 99 14.88 -16.65 -2.57
CA THR A 99 15.58 -17.82 -2.00
C THR A 99 17.06 -17.53 -1.73
N THR A 100 17.73 -16.73 -2.59
CA THR A 100 19.17 -16.45 -2.51
C THR A 100 19.53 -15.37 -1.49
N VAL A 101 18.61 -14.46 -1.17
CA VAL A 101 18.74 -13.48 -0.05
C VAL A 101 18.10 -13.97 1.26
N ARG A 102 17.59 -15.21 1.30
CA ARG A 102 16.90 -15.78 2.46
C ARG A 102 17.81 -15.81 3.70
N GLY A 103 17.34 -15.21 4.78
CA GLY A 103 18.07 -15.09 6.05
C GLY A 103 18.78 -13.73 6.24
N GLN A 104 19.00 -12.95 5.18
CA GLN A 104 19.58 -11.60 5.27
C GLN A 104 18.55 -10.51 5.61
N LYS A 105 17.33 -10.90 6.03
CA LYS A 105 16.17 -10.00 6.23
C LYS A 105 15.94 -9.02 5.07
N VAL A 106 16.14 -9.45 3.83
CA VAL A 106 15.84 -8.66 2.64
C VAL A 106 14.38 -8.87 2.24
N LYS A 107 13.62 -7.79 2.10
CA LYS A 107 12.30 -7.79 1.46
C LYS A 107 12.48 -7.64 -0.05
N VAL A 108 11.78 -8.44 -0.84
CA VAL A 108 11.81 -8.38 -2.32
C VAL A 108 10.41 -8.10 -2.85
N ASN A 109 10.30 -7.16 -3.79
CA ASN A 109 9.05 -6.79 -4.46
C ASN A 109 9.36 -6.37 -5.92
N TYR A 110 8.40 -6.49 -6.84
CA TYR A 110 8.43 -5.78 -8.13
C TYR A 110 8.18 -4.28 -7.97
N ALA A 111 8.77 -3.49 -8.87
CA ALA A 111 8.35 -2.15 -9.25
C ALA A 111 7.81 -2.11 -10.70
N ASP A 112 6.93 -1.15 -10.97
CA ASP A 112 6.39 -0.82 -12.31
C ASP A 112 7.40 -0.04 -13.18
N THR A 113 8.42 0.54 -12.55
CA THR A 113 9.58 1.13 -13.23
C THR A 113 10.27 0.07 -14.10
N ALA A 114 10.54 0.42 -15.35
CA ALA A 114 11.29 -0.42 -16.28
C ALA A 114 12.77 -0.51 -15.89
N SER A 115 13.41 -1.63 -16.24
CA SER A 115 14.87 -1.67 -16.36
C SER A 115 15.30 -0.80 -17.55
N ASP A 116 16.48 -0.19 -17.46
CA ASP A 116 16.96 0.71 -18.51
C ASP A 116 17.19 -0.04 -19.83
N GLN A 117 16.92 0.61 -20.96
CA GLN A 117 17.20 0.02 -22.27
C GLN A 117 18.72 -0.11 -22.47
N GLN A 118 19.22 -1.34 -22.33
CA GLN A 118 20.60 -1.71 -22.64
C GLN A 118 20.85 -1.63 -24.15
N SER A 119 22.08 -1.28 -24.52
CA SER A 119 22.51 -1.00 -25.90
C SER A 119 22.24 -2.15 -26.87
N ASP A 120 22.08 -1.86 -28.16
CA ASP A 120 21.73 -2.86 -29.19
C ASP A 120 22.61 -4.12 -29.20
N ALA A 121 23.88 -4.03 -28.79
CA ALA A 121 24.79 -5.17 -28.64
C ALA A 121 24.28 -6.29 -27.70
N ASP A 122 23.36 -5.99 -26.76
CA ASP A 122 22.75 -6.99 -25.89
C ASP A 122 21.55 -7.71 -26.53
N LYS A 123 21.05 -7.25 -27.68
CA LYS A 123 20.00 -7.93 -28.45
C LYS A 123 20.54 -9.15 -29.21
N ASP A 124 21.84 -9.18 -29.49
CA ASP A 124 22.56 -10.30 -30.10
C ASP A 124 23.04 -11.35 -29.08
N ALA A 125 22.73 -11.18 -27.79
CA ALA A 125 23.04 -12.18 -26.76
C ALA A 125 22.24 -13.47 -27.01
N LEU A 126 22.91 -14.63 -27.02
CA LEU A 126 22.26 -15.92 -27.29
C LEU A 126 21.08 -16.18 -26.31
N PRO A 127 19.97 -16.79 -26.78
CA PRO A 127 18.76 -17.07 -25.97
C PRO A 127 18.96 -18.20 -24.93
N SER A 128 20.19 -18.45 -24.50
CA SER A 128 20.57 -19.43 -23.48
C SER A 128 20.73 -18.83 -22.08
N LYS A 129 20.68 -17.51 -21.92
CA LYS A 129 20.73 -16.82 -20.62
C LYS A 129 19.35 -16.33 -20.19
N GLY A 130 19.11 -16.31 -18.87
CA GLY A 130 17.83 -15.91 -18.28
C GLY A 130 17.51 -14.42 -18.39
N PRO A 131 16.31 -14.00 -17.96
CA PRO A 131 15.91 -12.58 -17.98
C PRO A 131 16.84 -11.71 -17.15
N ARG A 132 16.96 -10.45 -17.57
CA ARG A 132 17.68 -9.39 -16.86
C ARG A 132 16.70 -8.42 -16.23
N HIS A 133 16.98 -8.00 -15.00
CA HIS A 133 16.29 -6.87 -14.39
C HIS A 133 17.28 -5.98 -13.65
N ASP A 134 17.03 -4.67 -13.68
CA ASP A 134 17.66 -3.72 -12.77
C ASP A 134 17.06 -3.91 -11.37
N LEU A 135 17.91 -3.87 -10.34
CA LEU A 135 17.52 -4.08 -8.94
C LEU A 135 17.85 -2.84 -8.12
N ILE A 136 16.84 -2.22 -7.50
CA ILE A 136 17.02 -1.02 -6.66
C ILE A 136 17.01 -1.43 -5.18
N LEU A 137 18.06 -1.05 -4.45
CA LEU A 137 18.28 -1.38 -3.05
C LEU A 137 18.02 -0.17 -2.14
N PHE A 138 17.11 -0.31 -1.18
CA PHE A 138 16.91 0.62 -0.08
C PHE A 138 17.39 0.01 1.26
N PRO A 139 17.85 0.82 2.24
CA PRO A 139 17.81 2.29 2.26
C PRO A 139 19.00 2.96 1.57
N ASP A 140 20.04 2.21 1.20
CA ASP A 140 21.26 2.75 0.56
C ASP A 140 20.99 3.53 -0.74
N ASN A 141 19.87 3.29 -1.42
CA ASN A 141 19.43 4.01 -2.61
C ASN A 141 20.42 3.82 -3.79
N VAL A 142 20.63 2.54 -4.15
CA VAL A 142 21.61 2.07 -5.15
C VAL A 142 20.90 1.16 -6.16
N LYS A 143 21.22 1.29 -7.45
CA LYS A 143 20.67 0.50 -8.56
C LYS A 143 21.74 -0.41 -9.16
N PHE A 144 21.49 -1.71 -9.16
CA PHE A 144 22.31 -2.70 -9.86
C PHE A 144 21.68 -2.98 -11.22
N LYS A 145 22.42 -2.80 -12.32
CA LYS A 145 21.87 -2.84 -13.68
C LYS A 145 22.01 -4.23 -14.32
N GLY A 146 20.98 -4.67 -15.06
CA GLY A 146 21.02 -5.85 -15.92
C GLY A 146 21.25 -7.19 -15.22
N ILE A 147 20.92 -7.31 -13.94
CA ILE A 147 21.21 -8.49 -13.11
C ILE A 147 20.46 -9.72 -13.63
N ARG A 148 21.19 -10.83 -13.77
CA ARG A 148 20.66 -12.16 -14.09
C ARG A 148 20.68 -13.08 -12.87
N HIS A 149 20.03 -14.23 -13.00
CA HIS A 149 19.98 -15.25 -11.94
C HIS A 149 21.33 -15.86 -11.55
N GLU A 150 22.31 -15.87 -12.46
CA GLU A 150 23.68 -16.33 -12.19
C GLU A 150 24.35 -15.44 -11.12
N ALA A 151 24.26 -14.11 -11.28
CA ALA A 151 24.83 -13.11 -10.39
C ALA A 151 24.20 -13.08 -8.98
N PHE A 152 23.02 -13.66 -8.77
CA PHE A 152 22.29 -13.58 -7.49
C PHE A 152 23.12 -14.07 -6.29
N ARG A 153 23.95 -15.09 -6.49
CA ARG A 153 24.80 -15.66 -5.43
C ARG A 153 25.85 -14.66 -4.96
N ASP A 154 26.41 -13.91 -5.90
CA ASP A 154 27.48 -12.95 -5.64
C ASP A 154 26.92 -11.59 -5.22
N LEU A 155 25.75 -11.18 -5.73
CA LEU A 155 24.94 -10.11 -5.14
C LEU A 155 24.60 -10.39 -3.66
N SER A 156 24.14 -11.60 -3.34
CA SER A 156 23.83 -12.01 -1.96
C SER A 156 25.07 -11.98 -1.05
N ARG A 157 26.26 -12.35 -1.55
CA ARG A 157 27.53 -12.18 -0.83
C ARG A 157 27.95 -10.72 -0.69
N TYR A 158 27.73 -9.91 -1.72
CA TYR A 158 28.07 -8.49 -1.73
C TYR A 158 27.23 -7.72 -0.70
N LEU A 159 25.91 -7.86 -0.74
CA LEU A 159 24.99 -7.24 0.23
C LEU A 159 25.27 -7.63 1.69
N ALA A 160 25.83 -8.82 1.93
CA ALA A 160 26.21 -9.30 3.27
C ALA A 160 27.54 -8.72 3.80
N GLN A 161 28.38 -8.12 2.94
CA GLN A 161 29.65 -7.48 3.34
C GLN A 161 29.44 -6.05 3.87
N TYR A 162 28.38 -5.36 3.43
CA TYR A 162 28.10 -3.98 3.81
C TYR A 162 26.98 -3.92 4.86
N PRO A 163 27.21 -3.30 6.03
CA PRO A 163 26.14 -2.85 6.91
C PRO A 163 25.12 -1.93 6.19
N ILE A 164 23.95 -1.78 6.81
CA ILE A 164 22.86 -0.96 6.27
C ILE A 164 23.32 0.51 6.19
N GLY A 165 23.17 1.15 5.03
CA GLY A 165 23.54 2.55 4.83
C GLY A 165 25.03 2.83 4.58
N THR A 166 25.89 1.80 4.51
CA THR A 166 27.33 1.99 4.22
C THR A 166 27.73 1.67 2.79
N LEU A 167 26.83 1.09 1.98
CA LEU A 167 27.14 0.72 0.60
C LEU A 167 27.21 1.96 -0.31
N ARG A 168 26.25 2.90 -0.19
CA ARG A 168 26.29 4.12 -1.01
C ARG A 168 27.51 4.99 -0.73
N PRO A 169 27.91 5.30 0.52
CA PRO A 169 29.15 6.03 0.80
C PRO A 169 30.41 5.32 0.29
N HIS A 170 30.43 3.98 0.25
CA HIS A 170 31.54 3.21 -0.30
C HIS A 170 31.61 3.32 -1.84
N LEU A 171 30.48 3.17 -2.52
CA LEU A 171 30.39 3.30 -3.98
C LEU A 171 30.66 4.74 -4.44
N ASP A 172 30.13 5.74 -3.73
CA ASP A 172 30.40 7.15 -3.96
C ASP A 172 31.91 7.46 -3.89
N LYS A 173 32.60 6.94 -2.87
CA LYS A 173 34.07 7.04 -2.81
C LYS A 173 34.74 6.37 -4.01
N LEU A 174 34.33 5.15 -4.37
CA LEU A 174 34.92 4.43 -5.52
C LEU A 174 34.71 5.15 -6.86
N ILE A 175 33.56 5.80 -7.04
CA ILE A 175 33.25 6.61 -8.21
C ILE A 175 34.18 7.84 -8.24
N ASN A 176 34.28 8.59 -7.13
CA ASN A 176 35.17 9.74 -7.03
C ASN A 176 36.65 9.37 -7.22
N ASP A 177 37.14 8.30 -6.56
CA ASP A 177 38.50 7.76 -6.74
C ASP A 177 38.79 7.35 -8.22
N SER A 178 37.74 7.10 -9.03
CA SER A 178 37.87 6.76 -10.46
C SER A 178 37.79 7.97 -11.40
N ILE A 179 37.09 9.05 -11.03
CA ILE A 179 36.91 10.26 -11.86
C ILE A 179 38.24 11.00 -12.06
N ASP A 180 39.15 10.94 -11.07
CA ASP A 180 40.53 11.44 -11.19
C ASP A 180 41.34 10.74 -12.31
N ASN A 181 40.82 9.66 -12.91
CA ASN A 181 41.41 8.91 -14.02
C ASN A 181 40.66 9.10 -15.37
N ALA A 182 40.22 10.34 -15.63
CA ALA A 182 40.02 10.96 -16.95
C ALA A 182 38.94 10.43 -17.95
N ASP A 183 38.42 9.21 -17.83
CA ASP A 183 37.51 8.61 -18.85
C ASP A 183 36.04 8.39 -18.38
N ALA A 184 35.65 8.88 -17.20
CA ALA A 184 34.31 8.72 -16.65
C ALA A 184 33.28 9.68 -17.31
N LYS A 185 32.48 9.17 -18.26
CA LYS A 185 31.43 9.97 -18.95
C LYS A 185 30.17 10.24 -18.14
N ASP A 186 29.84 9.34 -17.20
CA ASP A 186 28.70 9.47 -16.28
C ASP A 186 29.21 9.32 -14.84
N GLY A 187 29.45 10.45 -14.17
CA GLY A 187 30.12 10.54 -12.86
C GLY A 187 29.31 10.02 -11.65
N ASN A 188 28.50 8.98 -11.85
CA ASN A 188 27.57 8.41 -10.87
C ASN A 188 27.39 6.88 -11.04
N THR A 189 28.28 6.23 -11.79
CA THR A 189 28.20 4.80 -12.13
C THR A 189 29.57 4.15 -12.06
N VAL A 190 29.64 2.93 -11.52
CA VAL A 190 30.83 2.09 -11.47
C VAL A 190 30.51 0.70 -12.01
N SER A 191 31.43 0.07 -12.75
CA SER A 191 31.28 -1.31 -13.23
C SER A 191 32.37 -2.20 -12.66
N MET A 192 31.99 -3.27 -11.97
CA MET A 192 32.91 -4.16 -11.26
C MET A 192 32.35 -5.57 -11.08
N GLU A 193 33.21 -6.54 -10.77
CA GLU A 193 32.78 -7.84 -10.27
C GLU A 193 32.30 -7.73 -8.81
N LEU A 194 31.08 -8.18 -8.50
CA LEU A 194 30.53 -8.14 -7.13
C LEU A 194 31.29 -9.05 -6.15
N VAL A 195 31.96 -10.07 -6.68
CA VAL A 195 32.91 -10.93 -5.95
C VAL A 195 34.15 -11.09 -6.84
N PRO A 196 35.36 -10.76 -6.37
CA PRO A 196 36.57 -10.87 -7.19
C PRO A 196 36.82 -12.30 -7.68
N GLY A 197 37.00 -12.46 -9.00
CA GLY A 197 37.15 -13.77 -9.65
C GLY A 197 35.83 -14.45 -9.99
N SER A 198 34.71 -13.71 -10.00
CA SER A 198 33.41 -14.21 -10.49
C SER A 198 33.31 -14.16 -12.02
N GLY A 199 34.03 -13.24 -12.67
CA GLY A 199 33.98 -13.03 -14.12
C GLY A 199 32.68 -12.41 -14.65
N GLU A 200 31.76 -12.03 -13.76
CA GLU A 200 30.50 -11.37 -14.12
C GLU A 200 30.54 -9.90 -13.65
N ILE A 201 30.89 -9.02 -14.59
CA ILE A 201 30.89 -7.57 -14.37
C ILE A 201 29.45 -7.08 -14.24
N VAL A 202 29.18 -6.36 -13.15
CA VAL A 202 27.91 -5.69 -12.86
C VAL A 202 28.13 -4.18 -12.85
N THR A 203 27.24 -3.46 -13.53
CA THR A 203 27.19 -2.00 -13.45
C THR A 203 26.29 -1.58 -12.29
N ILE A 204 26.81 -0.69 -11.44
CA ILE A 204 26.15 -0.15 -10.25
C ILE A 204 26.06 1.37 -10.40
N GLU A 205 24.86 1.91 -10.20
CA GLU A 205 24.50 3.32 -10.33
C GLU A 205 23.94 3.80 -9.00
N LEU A 206 24.35 4.98 -8.50
CA LEU A 206 23.67 5.56 -7.33
C LEU A 206 22.39 6.23 -7.82
N VAL A 207 21.24 5.97 -7.19
CA VAL A 207 19.99 6.61 -7.62
C VAL A 207 20.11 8.14 -7.40
N PRO A 208 19.87 8.99 -8.42
CA PRO A 208 20.13 10.42 -8.30
C PRO A 208 19.12 11.12 -7.38
N GLU A 209 17.84 10.70 -7.39
CA GLU A 209 16.85 11.22 -6.45
C GLU A 209 17.18 10.73 -5.03
N PRO A 210 17.42 11.63 -4.04
CA PRO A 210 17.83 11.22 -2.69
C PRO A 210 16.71 10.53 -1.89
N SER A 211 15.45 10.70 -2.30
CA SER A 211 14.27 10.17 -1.62
C SER A 211 13.37 9.36 -2.55
N ALA A 212 12.61 8.44 -1.95
CA ALA A 212 11.62 7.66 -2.68
C ALA A 212 10.35 7.45 -1.86
N VAL A 213 9.22 7.32 -2.55
CA VAL A 213 7.95 6.86 -1.95
C VAL A 213 7.47 5.64 -2.73
N LEU A 214 7.34 4.50 -2.05
CA LEU A 214 6.79 3.28 -2.63
C LEU A 214 5.29 3.22 -2.32
N VAL A 215 4.46 2.93 -3.32
CA VAL A 215 3.01 2.79 -3.17
C VAL A 215 2.58 1.39 -3.64
N CYS A 216 1.84 0.67 -2.80
CA CYS A 216 1.43 -0.71 -3.10
C CYS A 216 0.24 -0.76 -4.07
N ILE A 217 0.49 -0.84 -5.37
CA ILE A 217 -0.52 -0.78 -6.46
C ILE A 217 -1.04 -2.16 -6.94
N HIS A 218 -0.92 -3.20 -6.11
CA HIS A 218 -1.02 -4.60 -6.56
C HIS A 218 -2.46 -5.16 -6.59
N GLY A 219 -3.29 -4.66 -7.51
CA GLY A 219 -4.71 -4.99 -7.61
C GLY A 219 -5.07 -6.47 -7.77
N SER A 220 -4.23 -7.27 -8.44
CA SER A 220 -4.48 -8.71 -8.61
C SER A 220 -4.39 -9.49 -7.29
N ARG A 221 -3.60 -9.00 -6.32
CA ARG A 221 -3.48 -9.55 -4.96
C ARG A 221 -4.58 -9.05 -4.05
N ASP A 222 -4.93 -7.77 -4.11
CA ASP A 222 -5.97 -7.15 -3.29
C ASP A 222 -6.51 -5.87 -3.95
N CYS A 223 -7.83 -5.70 -4.05
CA CYS A 223 -8.45 -4.54 -4.71
C CYS A 223 -8.16 -3.22 -3.99
N ARG A 224 -8.10 -3.19 -2.66
CA ARG A 224 -7.76 -1.97 -1.89
C ARG A 224 -6.33 -1.50 -2.17
N CYS A 225 -5.45 -2.41 -2.58
CA CYS A 225 -4.13 -2.08 -3.12
C CYS A 225 -4.18 -1.66 -4.59
N GLY A 226 -5.06 -2.24 -5.42
CA GLY A 226 -5.18 -1.88 -6.83
C GLY A 226 -5.78 -0.50 -7.06
N ASP A 227 -6.91 -0.25 -6.41
CA ASP A 227 -7.78 0.90 -6.66
C ASP A 227 -7.25 2.11 -5.87
N GLY A 228 -7.55 2.22 -4.57
CA GLY A 228 -7.06 3.33 -3.74
C GLY A 228 -5.52 3.42 -3.63
N GLY A 229 -4.80 2.31 -3.79
CA GLY A 229 -3.34 2.34 -3.94
C GLY A 229 -2.88 2.92 -5.29
N GLY A 230 -3.58 2.61 -6.38
CA GLY A 230 -3.34 3.17 -7.71
C GLY A 230 -3.69 4.66 -7.80
N ASP A 231 -4.80 5.07 -7.18
CA ASP A 231 -5.22 6.48 -7.12
C ASP A 231 -4.20 7.32 -6.33
N LEU A 232 -3.79 6.88 -5.14
CA LEU A 232 -2.74 7.53 -4.36
C LEU A 232 -1.41 7.62 -5.12
N TYR A 233 -1.06 6.56 -5.86
CA TYR A 233 0.14 6.53 -6.68
C TYR A 233 0.11 7.58 -7.80
N GLN A 234 -1.03 7.71 -8.48
CA GLN A 234 -1.21 8.70 -9.54
C GLN A 234 -1.18 10.13 -8.97
N ILE A 235 -1.89 10.39 -7.86
CA ILE A 235 -1.88 11.67 -7.14
C ILE A 235 -0.45 12.08 -6.77
N LEU A 236 0.32 11.18 -6.14
CA LEU A 236 1.73 11.46 -5.77
C LEU A 236 2.61 11.72 -7.00
N LYS A 237 2.42 10.99 -8.10
CA LYS A 237 3.15 11.22 -9.37
C LYS A 237 2.84 12.57 -10.00
N ASP A 238 1.56 12.95 -10.05
CA ASP A 238 1.13 14.20 -10.67
C ASP A 238 1.56 15.41 -9.83
N MET A 239 1.51 15.28 -8.51
CA MET A 239 2.07 16.29 -7.58
C MET A 239 3.58 16.47 -7.78
N VAL A 240 4.37 15.39 -7.86
CA VAL A 240 5.83 15.45 -8.05
C VAL A 240 6.23 16.02 -9.43
N GLN A 241 5.39 15.82 -10.45
CA GLN A 241 5.57 16.46 -11.76
C GLN A 241 5.20 17.95 -11.72
N ALA A 242 4.01 18.30 -11.22
CA ALA A 242 3.50 19.67 -11.17
C ALA A 242 4.34 20.61 -10.28
N THR A 243 5.00 20.08 -9.26
CA THR A 243 5.90 20.83 -8.35
C THR A 243 7.37 20.83 -8.79
N GLY A 244 7.73 20.11 -9.86
CA GLY A 244 9.12 19.98 -10.32
C GLY A 244 10.03 19.13 -9.41
N LEU A 245 9.48 18.44 -8.41
CA LEU A 245 10.23 17.62 -7.45
C LEU A 245 10.78 16.30 -8.02
N SER A 246 10.68 16.08 -9.33
CA SER A 246 11.04 14.83 -10.01
C SER A 246 12.53 14.47 -9.93
N ASN A 247 13.41 15.44 -9.65
CA ASN A 247 14.84 15.21 -9.38
C ASN A 247 15.13 14.94 -7.88
N SER A 248 14.13 15.10 -7.02
CA SER A 248 14.25 15.09 -5.55
C SER A 248 13.58 13.87 -4.92
N ILE A 249 12.46 13.40 -5.51
CA ILE A 249 11.65 12.30 -5.01
C ILE A 249 11.25 11.40 -6.18
N LYS A 250 11.53 10.09 -6.07
CA LYS A 250 11.03 9.09 -7.03
C LYS A 250 9.86 8.29 -6.46
N ILE A 251 8.71 8.37 -7.11
CA ILE A 251 7.51 7.61 -6.72
C ILE A 251 7.48 6.29 -7.49
N TYR A 252 7.44 5.17 -6.76
CA TYR A 252 7.45 3.80 -7.31
C TYR A 252 6.13 3.09 -7.06
N GLY A 253 5.50 2.59 -8.13
CA GLY A 253 4.39 1.66 -8.02
C GLY A 253 4.93 0.26 -7.77
N VAL A 254 4.62 -0.35 -6.62
CA VAL A 254 5.20 -1.64 -6.22
C VAL A 254 4.15 -2.73 -6.00
N SER A 255 4.59 -3.97 -6.19
CA SER A 255 3.83 -5.17 -5.83
C SER A 255 3.57 -5.26 -4.32
N HIS A 256 2.78 -6.24 -3.90
CA HIS A 256 2.16 -6.26 -2.56
C HIS A 256 3.17 -6.14 -1.41
N LEU A 257 3.11 -5.02 -0.68
CA LEU A 257 3.97 -4.73 0.45
C LEU A 257 3.63 -5.59 1.68
N GLY A 258 2.34 -5.80 1.95
CA GLY A 258 1.84 -6.54 3.13
C GLY A 258 0.94 -5.67 4.02
N GLY A 259 -0.12 -6.27 4.58
CA GLY A 259 -1.14 -5.54 5.36
C GLY A 259 -2.15 -4.79 4.49
N HIS A 260 -2.79 -5.47 3.53
CA HIS A 260 -3.85 -4.90 2.69
C HIS A 260 -5.07 -4.39 3.48
N GLN A 261 -5.33 -4.94 4.68
CA GLN A 261 -6.31 -4.40 5.63
C GLN A 261 -6.06 -2.92 6.01
N TYR A 262 -4.82 -2.46 5.83
CA TYR A 262 -4.37 -1.09 6.02
C TYR A 262 -4.11 -0.34 4.70
N ALA A 263 -4.59 -0.83 3.55
CA ALA A 263 -4.43 -0.13 2.28
C ALA A 263 -5.33 1.12 2.21
N PRO A 264 -4.90 2.22 1.55
CA PRO A 264 -3.62 2.40 0.84
C PRO A 264 -2.39 2.38 1.76
N ASN A 265 -1.31 1.73 1.30
CA ASN A 265 -0.05 1.57 2.04
C ASN A 265 1.12 2.20 1.28
N THR A 266 1.96 2.95 2.01
CA THR A 266 3.17 3.59 1.47
C THR A 266 4.40 3.32 2.33
N ILE A 267 5.59 3.50 1.73
CA ILE A 267 6.88 3.54 2.47
C ILE A 267 7.66 4.77 2.00
N THR A 268 8.10 5.64 2.92
CA THR A 268 9.02 6.75 2.62
C THR A 268 10.47 6.33 2.87
N TYR A 269 11.37 6.66 1.94
CA TYR A 269 12.82 6.49 2.05
C TYR A 269 13.52 7.86 1.96
N PRO A 270 14.66 8.06 2.65
CA PRO A 270 15.54 7.03 3.21
C PRO A 270 15.17 6.43 4.59
N SER A 271 14.23 7.00 5.35
CA SER A 271 13.93 6.51 6.72
C SER A 271 13.35 5.09 6.79
N GLY A 272 12.63 4.65 5.75
CA GLY A 272 11.92 3.39 5.73
C GLY A 272 10.66 3.40 6.60
N ASP A 273 10.03 4.57 6.78
CA ASP A 273 8.76 4.68 7.51
C ASP A 273 7.59 4.14 6.67
N TRP A 274 6.77 3.30 7.28
CA TRP A 274 5.55 2.74 6.68
C TRP A 274 4.33 3.53 7.13
N HIS A 275 3.42 3.80 6.20
CA HIS A 275 2.09 4.36 6.50
C HIS A 275 0.99 3.46 5.92
N GLY A 276 -0.19 3.52 6.52
CA GLY A 276 -1.39 2.80 6.07
C GLY A 276 -2.66 3.61 6.31
N ARG A 277 -3.74 3.26 5.61
CA ARG A 277 -5.02 3.99 5.56
C ARG A 277 -4.84 5.46 5.12
N VAL A 278 -3.86 5.71 4.25
CA VAL A 278 -3.60 7.03 3.64
C VAL A 278 -4.78 7.42 2.74
N SER A 279 -5.28 8.64 2.85
CA SER A 279 -6.44 9.12 2.08
C SER A 279 -6.11 9.40 0.63
N VAL A 280 -7.11 9.21 -0.23
CA VAL A 280 -7.13 9.63 -1.65
C VAL A 280 -8.07 10.81 -1.91
N GLU A 281 -8.87 11.19 -0.91
CA GLU A 281 -9.89 12.25 -1.01
C GLU A 281 -9.28 13.65 -0.83
N SER A 282 -8.25 13.76 0.01
CA SER A 282 -7.50 15.00 0.25
C SER A 282 -6.04 14.84 -0.16
N SER A 283 -5.49 15.86 -0.83
CA SER A 283 -4.07 15.92 -1.15
C SER A 283 -3.16 16.20 0.06
N GLU A 284 -3.71 16.59 1.22
CA GLU A 284 -2.93 17.00 2.41
C GLU A 284 -2.02 15.88 2.92
N GLU A 285 -2.52 14.64 2.98
CA GLU A 285 -1.72 13.47 3.40
C GLU A 285 -0.64 13.10 2.38
N ALA A 286 -0.97 13.24 1.09
CA ALA A 286 0.01 13.08 0.01
C ALA A 286 1.11 14.17 0.09
N GLN A 287 0.75 15.40 0.47
CA GLN A 287 1.72 16.47 0.74
C GLN A 287 2.62 16.11 1.94
N GLU A 288 2.07 15.63 3.06
CA GLU A 288 2.86 15.21 4.23
C GLU A 288 3.85 14.07 3.89
N LEU A 289 3.46 13.09 3.05
CA LEU A 289 4.39 12.05 2.56
C LEU A 289 5.55 12.64 1.75
N LEU A 290 5.28 13.58 0.84
CA LEU A 290 6.32 14.22 0.03
C LEU A 290 7.23 15.13 0.88
N PHE A 291 6.68 15.85 1.86
CA PHE A 291 7.46 16.66 2.79
C PHE A 291 8.36 15.80 3.70
N ASP A 292 7.89 14.65 4.21
CA ASP A 292 8.73 13.71 4.96
C ASP A 292 9.83 13.11 4.09
N ALA A 293 9.51 12.72 2.85
CA ALA A 293 10.50 12.25 1.89
C ALA A 293 11.60 13.31 1.67
N LEU A 294 11.26 14.57 1.39
CA LEU A 294 12.24 15.67 1.23
C LEU A 294 13.04 15.95 2.50
N ALA A 295 12.41 15.88 3.68
CA ALA A 295 13.06 16.16 4.96
C ALA A 295 14.02 15.02 5.38
N ASN A 296 13.68 13.77 5.07
CA ASN A 296 14.55 12.61 5.30
C ASN A 296 15.69 12.54 4.28
N GLY A 297 15.47 12.98 3.04
CA GLY A 297 16.48 13.04 1.97
C GLY A 297 17.46 14.21 2.08
N GLY A 298 17.52 14.91 3.21
CA GLY A 298 18.43 16.05 3.44
C GLY A 298 17.96 17.39 2.86
N ILE A 299 17.19 17.39 1.76
CA ILE A 299 16.77 18.61 1.04
C ILE A 299 16.00 19.58 1.95
N ALA A 300 15.06 19.07 2.77
CA ALA A 300 14.26 19.88 3.69
C ALA A 300 14.58 19.61 5.18
N ALA A 301 15.77 19.06 5.48
CA ALA A 301 16.11 18.63 6.85
C ALA A 301 16.05 19.76 7.89
N GLY A 302 16.41 20.99 7.50
CA GLY A 302 16.32 22.19 8.35
C GLY A 302 14.92 22.78 8.52
N VAL A 303 13.89 22.24 7.87
CA VAL A 303 12.50 22.74 7.90
C VAL A 303 11.64 21.99 8.95
N ARG A 304 12.18 20.95 9.60
CA ARG A 304 11.43 20.20 10.62
C ARG A 304 11.42 20.94 11.96
N GLU A 305 10.25 21.44 12.37
CA GLU A 305 9.95 21.69 13.79
C GLU A 305 9.83 20.36 14.57
N ARG A 306 9.44 19.28 13.87
CA ARG A 306 9.44 17.90 14.35
C ARG A 306 10.89 17.42 14.57
N GLY A 307 11.14 16.54 15.53
CA GLY A 307 12.51 16.10 15.82
C GLY A 307 13.11 15.31 14.66
N ALA A 308 14.44 15.38 14.50
CA ALA A 308 15.15 14.56 13.54
C ALA A 308 14.87 13.06 13.81
N GLY A 309 14.21 12.40 12.85
CA GLY A 309 13.79 11.00 12.97
C GLY A 309 12.41 10.76 13.60
N ASP A 310 11.65 11.79 14.00
CA ASP A 310 10.23 11.63 14.35
C ASP A 310 9.39 11.41 13.06
N PRO A 311 8.61 10.32 12.94
CA PRO A 311 7.74 10.08 11.79
C PRO A 311 6.62 11.12 11.64
N VAL A 312 6.18 11.35 10.40
CA VAL A 312 4.96 12.12 10.08
C VAL A 312 3.71 11.24 10.11
N MET A 313 2.53 11.86 10.18
CA MET A 313 1.22 11.19 10.21
C MET A 313 1.22 10.00 11.18
N VAL A 314 1.45 10.29 12.46
CA VAL A 314 1.79 9.28 13.48
C VAL A 314 0.62 8.32 13.77
N GLU A 315 -0.60 8.83 13.63
CA GLU A 315 -1.86 8.10 13.63
C GLU A 315 -2.03 7.15 12.43
N LYS A 316 -1.37 7.42 11.30
CA LYS A 316 -1.30 6.55 10.10
C LYS A 316 0.00 5.74 9.99
N TRP A 317 0.98 6.00 10.83
CA TRP A 317 2.28 5.34 10.84
C TRP A 317 2.18 3.90 11.37
N ARG A 318 2.69 2.96 10.59
CA ARG A 318 2.67 1.51 10.90
C ARG A 318 3.92 1.04 11.64
N GLY A 319 5.06 1.70 11.41
CA GLY A 319 6.37 1.29 11.89
C GLY A 319 7.49 1.75 10.97
N ARG A 320 8.75 1.48 11.34
CA ARG A 320 9.95 1.79 10.54
C ARG A 320 10.76 0.53 10.24
N MET A 321 11.32 0.47 9.03
CA MET A 321 12.26 -0.57 8.61
C MET A 321 13.44 -0.68 9.59
N GLY A 322 13.96 -1.90 9.79
CA GLY A 322 15.02 -2.20 10.74
C GLY A 322 14.62 -2.27 12.22
N MET A 323 13.41 -1.83 12.60
CA MET A 323 12.91 -1.89 13.98
C MET A 323 12.02 -3.12 14.24
N ASP A 324 12.12 -3.69 15.45
CA ASP A 324 11.15 -4.68 15.93
C ASP A 324 9.81 -4.05 16.39
N LYS A 325 8.80 -4.87 16.68
CA LYS A 325 7.46 -4.38 17.08
C LYS A 325 7.47 -3.56 18.37
N ASP A 326 8.30 -3.91 19.34
CA ASP A 326 8.39 -3.19 20.61
C ASP A 326 9.14 -1.87 20.43
N GLU A 327 10.18 -1.83 19.60
CA GLU A 327 10.88 -0.60 19.19
C GLU A 327 9.96 0.36 18.44
N GLN A 328 9.17 -0.14 17.49
CA GLN A 328 8.15 0.63 16.78
C GLN A 328 7.14 1.25 17.77
N LEU A 329 6.60 0.46 18.70
CA LEU A 329 5.66 0.95 19.71
C LEU A 329 6.30 1.94 20.72
N LYS A 330 7.56 1.74 21.11
CA LYS A 330 8.31 2.69 21.95
C LYS A 330 8.54 4.03 21.24
N LEU A 331 8.77 4.03 19.92
CA LEU A 331 8.88 5.25 19.12
C LEU A 331 7.53 5.97 19.02
N TYR A 332 6.46 5.25 18.65
CA TYR A 332 5.09 5.80 18.60
C TYR A 332 4.68 6.51 19.89
N GLN A 333 4.82 5.83 21.04
CA GLN A 333 4.49 6.40 22.35
C GLN A 333 5.35 7.63 22.72
N ARG A 334 6.58 7.72 22.22
CA ARG A 334 7.45 8.90 22.44
C ARG A 334 6.95 10.10 21.64
N VAL A 335 6.59 9.89 20.38
CA VAL A 335 6.10 10.94 19.47
C VAL A 335 4.76 11.49 19.96
N LEU A 336 3.80 10.63 20.34
CA LEU A 336 2.53 11.07 20.92
C LEU A 336 2.73 11.96 22.15
N LYS A 337 3.55 11.52 23.12
CA LYS A 337 3.81 12.29 24.34
C LYS A 337 4.45 13.66 24.05
N LYS A 338 5.29 13.73 23.02
CA LYS A 338 5.91 14.99 22.54
C LYS A 338 4.87 15.91 21.89
N GLN A 339 4.00 15.39 21.02
CA GLN A 339 2.89 16.15 20.42
C GLN A 339 1.92 16.67 21.50
N GLU A 340 1.54 15.83 22.47
CA GLU A 340 0.74 16.25 23.62
C GLU A 340 1.37 17.39 24.42
N GLN A 341 2.69 17.33 24.66
CA GLN A 341 3.42 18.38 25.36
C GLN A 341 3.41 19.70 24.57
N ILE A 342 3.71 19.65 23.27
CA ILE A 342 3.68 20.82 22.38
C ILE A 342 2.27 21.44 22.36
N ALA A 343 1.22 20.62 22.20
CA ALA A 343 -0.17 21.09 22.20
C ALA A 343 -0.59 21.73 23.54
N LYS A 344 -0.11 21.20 24.68
CA LYS A 344 -0.34 21.79 26.01
C LYS A 344 0.39 23.13 26.16
N SER A 345 1.63 23.24 25.70
CA SER A 345 2.38 24.50 25.72
C SER A 345 1.76 25.58 24.80
N ILE A 346 1.30 25.22 23.59
CA ILE A 346 0.62 26.16 22.70
C ILE A 346 -0.66 26.72 23.34
N ARG A 347 -1.48 25.86 23.96
CA ARG A 347 -2.68 26.30 24.69
C ARG A 347 -2.35 27.24 25.85
N GLN A 348 -1.32 26.94 26.64
CA GLN A 348 -0.88 27.83 27.73
C GLN A 348 -0.40 29.21 27.24
N VAL A 349 0.24 29.28 26.08
CA VAL A 349 0.61 30.57 25.45
C VAL A 349 -0.62 31.33 24.96
N GLN A 350 -1.60 30.63 24.37
CA GLN A 350 -2.86 31.25 23.92
C GLN A 350 -3.76 31.69 25.10
N GLU A 351 -3.77 30.96 26.21
CA GLU A 351 -4.53 31.30 27.43
C GLU A 351 -3.88 32.45 28.23
N THR A 352 -2.55 32.62 28.15
CA THR A 352 -1.84 33.76 28.77
C THR A 352 -1.83 35.01 27.90
N GLN A 353 -1.99 34.88 26.59
CA GLN A 353 -2.22 36.00 25.67
C GLN A 353 -3.72 36.27 25.50
N GLN A 354 -4.34 36.88 26.52
CA GLN A 354 -5.64 37.55 26.31
C GLN A 354 -5.52 38.54 25.14
N PRO A 355 -6.55 38.66 24.28
CA PRO A 355 -6.53 39.61 23.18
C PRO A 355 -6.57 41.04 23.74
N GLN A 356 -5.40 41.68 23.85
CA GLN A 356 -5.35 43.12 24.08
C GLN A 356 -5.98 43.81 22.88
N SER A 357 -7.14 44.42 23.09
CA SER A 357 -7.83 45.23 22.10
C SER A 357 -6.92 46.37 21.66
N LEU A 358 -6.48 46.33 20.39
CA LEU A 358 -5.56 47.33 19.82
C LEU A 358 -6.16 48.76 19.69
N PHE A 359 -7.37 48.95 20.22
CA PHE A 359 -8.13 50.20 20.25
C PHE A 359 -8.69 50.45 21.66
N SER A 360 -7.88 51.06 22.52
CA SER A 360 -8.30 51.71 23.77
C SER A 360 -7.23 52.72 24.21
N ALA A 361 -7.04 53.76 23.39
CA ALA A 361 -6.26 54.93 23.77
C ALA A 361 -7.18 55.96 24.48
N PRO A 362 -6.81 56.48 25.66
CA PRO A 362 -7.56 57.53 26.34
C PRO A 362 -7.09 58.94 25.94
N GLY A 363 -7.99 59.91 25.95
CA GLY A 363 -7.67 61.34 25.83
C GLY A 363 -8.43 62.06 24.72
N GLU A 364 -8.99 63.23 25.06
CA GLU A 364 -9.80 64.09 24.19
C GLU A 364 -8.94 65.04 23.31
N ASP A 365 -9.65 65.82 22.48
CA ASP A 365 -9.21 67.02 21.78
C ASP A 365 -8.09 66.92 20.71
N LEU A 366 -8.51 66.90 19.43
CA LEU A 366 -8.51 68.12 18.60
C LEU A 366 -9.19 67.94 17.22
N TYR A 367 -9.65 69.05 16.64
CA TYR A 367 -10.19 69.24 15.27
C TYR A 367 -11.56 68.63 14.89
N GLN A 368 -12.60 69.38 15.25
CA GLN A 368 -13.64 69.98 14.39
C GLN A 368 -14.34 69.17 13.28
N ASP A 369 -15.67 69.26 13.34
CA ASP A 369 -16.68 68.93 12.33
C ASP A 369 -16.53 69.73 11.01
N ASP A 370 -16.73 69.03 9.88
CA ASP A 370 -17.15 69.57 8.57
C ASP A 370 -17.86 68.43 7.81
N GLY A 371 -19.01 67.97 8.33
CA GLY A 371 -19.67 66.74 7.89
C GLY A 371 -20.53 66.84 6.62
N LEU A 372 -21.00 65.68 6.11
CA LEU A 372 -22.12 65.60 5.17
C LEU A 372 -22.90 64.25 5.25
N LYS A 373 -23.90 64.26 6.12
CA LYS A 373 -25.16 63.46 6.21
C LYS A 373 -25.30 62.12 5.48
N GLU A 374 -25.83 61.16 6.22
CA GLU A 374 -26.48 59.93 5.72
C GLU A 374 -27.60 60.22 4.70
N GLN A 375 -27.85 59.26 3.81
CA GLN A 375 -29.23 58.88 3.50
C GLN A 375 -29.32 57.37 3.16
N VAL A 376 -30.14 56.66 3.93
CA VAL A 376 -30.49 55.26 3.69
C VAL A 376 -31.68 55.20 2.73
N ASN A 377 -31.64 54.32 1.73
CA ASN A 377 -32.87 53.89 1.04
C ASN A 377 -32.71 52.48 0.46
N ALA A 378 -33.77 51.68 0.52
CA ALA A 378 -33.78 50.30 0.05
C ALA A 378 -34.49 50.18 -1.31
N VAL A 379 -33.94 49.36 -2.22
CA VAL A 379 -34.61 48.95 -3.46
C VAL A 379 -34.31 47.47 -3.71
N SER A 380 -35.36 46.68 -3.91
CA SER A 380 -35.28 45.28 -4.35
C SER A 380 -35.29 45.20 -5.88
N VAL A 381 -34.49 44.32 -6.47
CA VAL A 381 -34.57 43.96 -7.90
C VAL A 381 -34.39 42.46 -8.07
N GLU A 382 -35.25 41.82 -8.86
CA GLU A 382 -35.22 40.40 -9.16
C GLU A 382 -34.45 40.07 -10.46
N SER A 383 -34.05 38.80 -10.58
CA SER A 383 -34.05 38.02 -11.83
C SER A 383 -33.69 38.69 -13.16
N ASN A 384 -32.48 38.40 -13.67
CA ASN A 384 -32.36 37.52 -14.85
C ASN A 384 -30.92 37.08 -15.14
N LYS A 385 -30.78 35.89 -15.75
CA LYS A 385 -29.52 35.35 -16.27
C LYS A 385 -29.76 34.81 -17.69
N PRO A 386 -29.09 35.32 -18.74
CA PRO A 386 -29.25 34.80 -20.08
C PRO A 386 -28.59 33.42 -20.23
N ALA A 387 -29.20 32.56 -21.05
CA ALA A 387 -28.64 31.29 -21.47
C ALA A 387 -27.77 31.45 -22.73
N LEU A 388 -26.87 30.49 -22.96
CA LEU A 388 -26.30 30.24 -24.28
C LEU A 388 -26.28 28.72 -24.52
N GLU A 389 -26.90 28.28 -25.60
CA GLU A 389 -27.02 26.87 -25.96
C GLU A 389 -25.89 26.45 -26.90
N THR A 390 -25.44 25.20 -26.79
CA THR A 390 -24.79 24.46 -27.89
C THR A 390 -25.30 23.03 -27.91
N ASN A 391 -25.83 22.60 -29.05
CA ASN A 391 -26.56 21.33 -29.18
C ASN A 391 -25.65 20.12 -29.46
N ALA A 392 -26.01 18.98 -28.88
CA ALA A 392 -25.62 17.63 -29.31
C ALA A 392 -26.88 16.73 -29.19
N PRO A 393 -27.05 15.70 -30.05
CA PRO A 393 -28.38 15.21 -30.41
C PRO A 393 -29.03 14.29 -29.37
N ALA A 394 -30.36 14.36 -29.30
CA ALA A 394 -31.20 13.45 -28.54
C ALA A 394 -31.71 12.30 -29.40
N GLU A 395 -31.83 11.10 -28.81
CA GLU A 395 -33.05 10.29 -28.90
C GLU A 395 -33.02 9.10 -27.93
N SER A 396 -34.01 9.00 -27.03
CA SER A 396 -34.83 7.80 -26.85
C SER A 396 -35.80 7.92 -25.66
N ILE A 397 -37.09 7.89 -25.99
CA ILE A 397 -38.24 7.43 -25.20
C ILE A 397 -38.27 7.88 -23.72
N ASP A 398 -39.18 8.79 -23.41
CA ASP A 398 -39.53 9.12 -22.04
C ASP A 398 -40.26 7.93 -21.39
N ALA A 399 -39.83 7.56 -20.19
CA ALA A 399 -40.33 6.38 -19.48
C ALA A 399 -40.88 6.83 -18.12
N PRO A 400 -41.92 6.18 -17.59
CA PRO A 400 -42.60 6.65 -16.38
C PRO A 400 -41.60 6.85 -15.24
N ARG A 401 -41.73 7.98 -14.54
CA ARG A 401 -40.98 8.24 -13.32
C ARG A 401 -41.76 7.77 -12.10
N VAL A 402 -41.07 7.34 -11.07
CA VAL A 402 -41.64 6.99 -9.76
C VAL A 402 -40.83 7.61 -8.63
N LYS A 403 -41.51 8.00 -7.55
CA LYS A 403 -40.88 8.62 -6.38
C LYS A 403 -40.35 7.58 -5.41
N ILE A 404 -39.11 7.75 -4.97
CA ILE A 404 -38.43 6.89 -3.98
C ILE A 404 -37.95 7.76 -2.83
N VAL A 405 -38.09 7.28 -1.59
CA VAL A 405 -37.72 8.02 -0.38
C VAL A 405 -36.54 7.34 0.30
N PHE A 406 -35.41 8.03 0.43
CA PHE A 406 -34.24 7.53 1.14
C PHE A 406 -34.26 8.06 2.59
N GLU A 407 -34.29 7.16 3.57
CA GLU A 407 -34.28 7.47 5.00
C GLU A 407 -32.92 7.08 5.60
N ASN A 408 -32.14 8.07 6.04
CA ASN A 408 -30.81 7.84 6.63
C ASN A 408 -30.89 7.42 8.11
N PHE A 409 -29.76 7.04 8.72
CA PHE A 409 -29.71 6.62 10.13
C PHE A 409 -30.15 7.72 11.12
N GLN A 410 -30.03 8.99 10.73
CA GLN A 410 -30.50 10.16 11.49
C GLN A 410 -32.01 10.46 11.27
N LYS A 411 -32.71 9.63 10.49
CA LYS A 411 -34.12 9.79 10.05
C LYS A 411 -34.39 11.01 9.15
N VAL A 412 -33.35 11.60 8.57
CA VAL A 412 -33.52 12.58 7.48
C VAL A 412 -34.02 11.84 6.25
N ARG A 413 -35.03 12.41 5.58
CA ARG A 413 -35.67 11.82 4.40
C ARG A 413 -35.37 12.65 3.16
N THR A 414 -34.91 11.98 2.11
CA THR A 414 -34.63 12.57 0.80
C THR A 414 -35.54 11.93 -0.23
N GLU A 415 -36.41 12.70 -0.86
CA GLU A 415 -37.27 12.22 -1.96
C GLU A 415 -36.53 12.39 -3.29
N ILE A 416 -36.54 11.36 -4.15
CA ILE A 416 -35.94 11.39 -5.48
C ILE A 416 -36.92 10.78 -6.49
N ASP A 417 -37.23 11.51 -7.55
CA ASP A 417 -38.03 11.02 -8.67
C ASP A 417 -37.12 10.28 -9.66
N ALA A 418 -37.25 8.95 -9.75
CA ALA A 418 -36.41 8.04 -10.54
C ALA A 418 -37.08 7.61 -11.85
N LYS A 419 -36.32 7.33 -12.93
CA LYS A 419 -36.91 6.76 -14.17
C LYS A 419 -37.05 5.24 -14.02
N VAL A 420 -38.21 4.68 -14.37
CA VAL A 420 -38.42 3.22 -14.36
C VAL A 420 -37.42 2.54 -15.30
N GLY A 421 -36.72 1.53 -14.78
CA GLY A 421 -35.65 0.80 -15.46
C GLY A 421 -34.22 1.15 -15.02
N GLU A 422 -33.99 2.31 -14.40
CA GLU A 422 -32.70 2.68 -13.79
C GLU A 422 -32.38 1.81 -12.55
N ARG A 423 -31.11 1.78 -12.13
CA ARG A 423 -30.69 1.11 -10.88
C ARG A 423 -30.68 2.12 -9.72
N ILE A 424 -30.99 1.70 -8.50
CA ILE A 424 -30.99 2.58 -7.30
C ILE A 424 -29.67 3.38 -7.18
N LEU A 425 -28.53 2.75 -7.42
CA LEU A 425 -27.22 3.42 -7.37
C LEU A 425 -27.06 4.51 -8.46
N ASP A 426 -27.62 4.33 -9.65
CA ASP A 426 -27.38 5.26 -10.76
C ASP A 426 -28.20 6.56 -10.61
N ILE A 427 -29.41 6.46 -10.04
CA ILE A 427 -30.29 7.59 -9.66
C ILE A 427 -29.62 8.56 -8.67
N VAL A 428 -28.64 8.08 -7.91
CA VAL A 428 -27.96 8.83 -6.85
C VAL A 428 -26.61 9.40 -7.32
N LYS A 429 -26.12 9.01 -8.51
CA LYS A 429 -24.89 9.55 -9.12
C LYS A 429 -25.08 10.90 -9.82
N ASP A 430 -26.31 11.36 -10.00
CA ASP A 430 -26.58 12.73 -10.43
C ASP A 430 -26.05 13.71 -9.36
N LYS A 431 -25.22 14.66 -9.81
CA LYS A 431 -24.33 15.48 -8.97
C LYS A 431 -25.03 16.62 -8.21
N ASP A 432 -26.09 16.28 -7.49
CA ASP A 432 -26.84 17.17 -6.59
C ASP A 432 -26.21 17.13 -5.18
N PRO A 433 -25.61 18.24 -4.69
CA PRO A 433 -24.95 18.28 -3.38
C PRO A 433 -25.86 17.90 -2.20
N SER A 434 -27.18 18.05 -2.33
CA SER A 434 -28.14 17.68 -1.27
C SER A 434 -28.22 16.17 -1.04
N ARG A 435 -27.74 15.35 -2.00
CA ARG A 435 -27.86 13.88 -1.98
C ARG A 435 -26.59 13.18 -1.50
N HIS A 436 -25.56 13.91 -1.09
CA HIS A 436 -24.25 13.36 -0.74
C HIS A 436 -24.31 12.27 0.36
N GLY A 437 -25.14 12.46 1.39
CA GLY A 437 -25.37 11.45 2.44
C GLY A 437 -26.20 10.23 2.02
N VAL A 438 -26.80 10.25 0.82
CA VAL A 438 -27.45 9.10 0.18
C VAL A 438 -26.47 8.40 -0.78
N TYR A 439 -25.62 9.19 -1.46
CA TYR A 439 -24.53 8.73 -2.32
C TYR A 439 -23.53 7.86 -1.56
N GLN A 440 -22.95 8.41 -0.49
CA GLN A 440 -21.99 7.71 0.38
C GLN A 440 -22.57 6.40 0.93
N ALA A 441 -23.89 6.32 1.12
CA ALA A 441 -24.62 5.17 1.65
C ALA A 441 -25.02 4.10 0.63
N LEU A 442 -24.70 4.29 -0.66
CA LEU A 442 -25.02 3.35 -1.74
C LEU A 442 -23.81 2.98 -2.61
N GLU A 443 -22.66 3.62 -2.41
CA GLU A 443 -21.40 3.26 -3.07
C GLU A 443 -20.89 1.87 -2.64
N CYS A 444 -21.34 0.85 -3.37
CA CYS A 444 -20.65 -0.43 -3.43
C CYS A 444 -19.35 -0.24 -4.21
N THR A 445 -18.20 -0.53 -3.58
CA THR A 445 -16.83 -0.46 -4.12
C THR A 445 -16.56 -1.47 -5.27
N CYS A 446 -17.60 -1.98 -5.91
CA CYS A 446 -17.63 -3.26 -6.60
C CYS A 446 -17.89 -3.19 -8.12
N GLY A 447 -17.82 -2.00 -8.72
CA GLY A 447 -17.80 -1.81 -10.19
C GLY A 447 -19.04 -2.27 -10.99
N GLY A 448 -20.11 -2.76 -10.34
CA GLY A 448 -21.39 -3.08 -10.98
C GLY A 448 -21.47 -4.41 -11.73
N LYS A 449 -20.53 -5.34 -11.54
CA LYS A 449 -20.61 -6.72 -12.07
C LYS A 449 -20.26 -7.75 -11.00
N LEU A 450 -21.30 -8.37 -10.44
CA LEU A 450 -21.25 -9.47 -9.49
C LEU A 450 -22.38 -10.43 -9.82
N ASP A 451 -22.07 -11.68 -10.13
CA ASP A 451 -23.06 -12.72 -10.45
C ASP A 451 -23.61 -13.43 -9.19
N ALA A 452 -23.05 -13.12 -8.02
CA ALA A 452 -23.54 -13.52 -6.70
C ALA A 452 -23.76 -12.28 -5.82
N GLU A 453 -25.02 -11.95 -5.54
CA GLU A 453 -25.38 -10.84 -4.63
C GLU A 453 -25.23 -11.26 -3.16
N GLU A 454 -25.54 -12.52 -2.84
CA GLU A 454 -25.50 -13.09 -1.49
C GLU A 454 -24.10 -13.07 -0.88
N ASP A 455 -23.10 -13.55 -1.62
CA ASP A 455 -21.67 -13.57 -1.24
C ASP A 455 -21.15 -12.17 -0.86
N MET A 456 -21.69 -11.12 -1.49
CA MET A 456 -21.29 -9.73 -1.24
C MET A 456 -22.17 -9.03 -0.20
N LEU A 457 -23.37 -9.55 0.06
CA LEU A 457 -24.21 -9.16 1.21
C LEU A 457 -23.68 -9.73 2.53
N GLU A 458 -22.90 -10.82 2.52
CA GLU A 458 -22.25 -11.36 3.74
C GLU A 458 -21.33 -10.31 4.40
N TYR A 459 -20.65 -9.48 3.61
CA TYR A 459 -19.81 -8.38 4.09
C TYR A 459 -20.58 -7.09 4.46
N ALA A 460 -21.91 -7.06 4.36
CA ALA A 460 -22.70 -5.85 4.61
C ALA A 460 -22.94 -5.64 6.12
N VAL A 461 -22.34 -4.58 6.68
CA VAL A 461 -22.53 -4.17 8.08
C VAL A 461 -24.02 -3.99 8.39
N GLY A 462 -24.52 -4.69 9.42
CA GLY A 462 -25.91 -4.60 9.84
C GLY A 462 -26.93 -5.29 8.91
N ARG A 463 -26.49 -6.24 8.07
CA ARG A 463 -27.36 -7.05 7.17
C ARG A 463 -28.65 -7.53 7.85
N ARG A 464 -29.76 -7.42 7.12
CA ARG A 464 -31.08 -7.99 7.47
C ARG A 464 -31.59 -8.85 6.31
N GLU A 465 -32.66 -9.61 6.55
CA GLU A 465 -33.35 -10.42 5.51
C GLU A 465 -33.87 -9.56 4.33
N SER A 466 -34.11 -8.27 4.56
CA SER A 466 -34.51 -7.29 3.55
C SER A 466 -33.35 -6.46 2.97
N SER A 467 -32.10 -6.73 3.35
CA SER A 467 -30.92 -6.06 2.78
C SER A 467 -30.63 -6.57 1.38
N ARG A 468 -30.34 -5.65 0.45
CA ARG A 468 -30.11 -5.89 -0.97
C ARG A 468 -29.12 -4.85 -1.51
N LEU A 469 -28.34 -5.18 -2.52
CA LEU A 469 -27.37 -4.25 -3.10
C LEU A 469 -28.08 -3.23 -4.00
N GLY A 470 -27.95 -1.93 -3.68
CA GLY A 470 -28.54 -0.84 -4.45
C GLY A 470 -28.03 -0.76 -5.90
N CYS A 471 -26.89 -1.37 -6.20
CA CYS A 471 -26.41 -1.54 -7.57
C CYS A 471 -27.21 -2.59 -8.38
N GLN A 472 -27.88 -3.56 -7.75
CA GLN A 472 -28.63 -4.63 -8.46
C GLN A 472 -30.15 -4.40 -8.52
N ILE A 473 -30.71 -3.58 -7.63
CA ILE A 473 -32.14 -3.24 -7.68
C ILE A 473 -32.40 -2.28 -8.85
N LYS A 474 -33.20 -2.72 -9.82
CA LYS A 474 -33.81 -1.87 -10.86
C LYS A 474 -35.17 -1.34 -10.42
N ILE A 475 -35.47 -0.11 -10.79
CA ILE A 475 -36.74 0.56 -10.47
C ILE A 475 -37.88 0.00 -11.33
N LYS A 476 -39.00 -0.31 -10.66
CA LYS A 476 -40.26 -0.76 -11.24
C LYS A 476 -41.39 0.24 -10.95
N PRO A 477 -42.48 0.25 -11.74
CA PRO A 477 -43.69 1.03 -11.42
C PRO A 477 -44.31 0.68 -10.05
N GLU A 478 -44.12 -0.56 -9.59
CA GLU A 478 -44.56 -1.09 -8.28
C GLU A 478 -43.87 -0.42 -7.07
N MET A 479 -42.83 0.40 -7.28
CA MET A 479 -41.97 0.95 -6.21
C MET A 479 -42.30 2.42 -5.86
N GLU A 480 -43.41 2.95 -6.36
CA GLU A 480 -43.90 4.30 -6.03
C GLU A 480 -44.08 4.49 -4.52
N GLY A 481 -43.43 5.51 -3.96
CA GLY A 481 -43.45 5.80 -2.51
C GLY A 481 -42.61 4.84 -1.65
N MET A 482 -41.77 3.97 -2.25
CA MET A 482 -40.93 3.04 -1.50
C MET A 482 -39.91 3.77 -0.61
N VAL A 483 -39.83 3.39 0.67
CA VAL A 483 -38.83 3.88 1.62
C VAL A 483 -37.61 2.96 1.64
N VAL A 484 -36.49 3.43 1.10
CA VAL A 484 -35.18 2.78 1.19
C VAL A 484 -34.48 3.27 2.46
N ARG A 485 -34.20 2.36 3.38
CA ARG A 485 -33.44 2.67 4.60
C ARG A 485 -31.95 2.41 4.39
N LEU A 486 -31.16 3.44 4.64
CA LEU A 486 -29.71 3.39 4.53
C LEU A 486 -29.12 2.84 5.85
N PRO A 487 -28.04 2.03 5.79
CA PRO A 487 -27.34 1.60 6.99
C PRO A 487 -26.66 2.77 7.71
N GLN A 488 -26.20 2.51 8.94
CA GLN A 488 -25.25 3.36 9.62
C GLN A 488 -23.83 2.88 9.28
N TYR A 489 -22.93 3.83 9.00
CA TYR A 489 -21.47 3.64 9.03
C TYR A 489 -20.94 3.91 10.44
#